data_AF-A0A355TPV0-F1
#
_entry.id   AF-A0A355TPV0-F1
#
_cell.length_a   1.000
_cell.length_b   1.000
_cell.length_c   1.000
_cell.angle_alpha   90.00
_cell.angle_beta   90.00
_cell.angle_gamma   90.00
#
_symmetry.space_group_name_H-M   'P 1'
#
loop_
_entity.id
_entity.type
_entity.pdbx_description
1 polymer ?
#
loop_
_entity_poly.entity_id
_entity_poly.type
_entity_poly.pdbx_seq_one_letter_code
_entity_poly.pdbx_strand_id
1 'polypeptide(L)'
;MLNNIQQAMNRIEQIEKRLDREPEVNSLAFSQMFEQVNKAPMPKALAQPQAPINLNDIQGVNPQLWSLMNSQNTGVIDPSNFGSAKAGEMGVKPLAQNTSVSCGQTSVAMAVNALTGQNLTDYDINNKYGFELLNALNSECSKAGYNWKDGGDLNAGSWELIDHKVNQEKTPVIVALNGPEFSPSGRGHIVTIVKTEGDTVTIADPATGELRTTTKQAMNTAPQHPDGNFVFYANRIEAPQSDVYMASAQ
;
A
#
# COMPACT_ATOMS: atom_id res chain seq x y z
N MET A 1 22.87 43.45 -0.39
CA MET A 1 22.36 42.49 -1.41
C MET A 1 23.47 41.76 -2.16
N LEU A 2 24.59 42.41 -2.54
CA LEU A 2 25.70 41.76 -3.25
C LEU A 2 26.44 40.66 -2.45
N ASN A 3 26.59 40.78 -1.13
CA ASN A 3 27.27 39.76 -0.31
C ASN A 3 26.52 38.41 -0.23
N ASN A 4 25.19 38.41 -0.33
CA ASN A 4 24.40 37.18 -0.25
C ASN A 4 24.45 36.38 -1.56
N ILE A 5 24.61 37.08 -2.69
CA ILE A 5 24.77 36.46 -4.01
C ILE A 5 26.16 35.80 -4.14
N GLN A 6 27.21 36.45 -3.61
CA GLN A 6 28.56 35.88 -3.60
C GLN A 6 28.64 34.60 -2.73
N GLN A 7 27.94 34.57 -1.59
CA GLN A 7 27.86 33.38 -0.74
C GLN A 7 27.07 32.23 -1.38
N ALA A 8 26.03 32.55 -2.16
CA ALA A 8 25.28 31.55 -2.91
C ALA A 8 26.12 30.91 -4.02
N MET A 9 26.86 31.71 -4.79
CA MET A 9 27.73 31.21 -5.86
C MET A 9 28.86 30.32 -5.34
N ASN A 10 29.51 30.70 -4.23
CA ASN A 10 30.55 29.88 -3.60
C ASN A 10 30.02 28.53 -3.05
N ARG A 11 28.74 28.45 -2.67
CA ARG A 11 28.11 27.21 -2.24
C ARG A 11 27.80 26.28 -3.41
N ILE A 12 27.37 26.83 -4.54
CA ILE A 12 27.07 26.07 -5.76
C ILE A 12 28.34 25.41 -6.30
N GLU A 13 29.44 26.16 -6.38
CA GLU A 13 30.74 25.66 -6.86
C GLU A 13 31.33 24.55 -5.96
N GLN A 14 31.03 24.58 -4.65
CA GLN A 14 31.42 23.53 -3.70
C GLN A 14 30.55 22.28 -3.80
N ILE A 15 29.30 22.40 -4.24
CA ILE A 15 28.39 21.28 -4.46
C ILE A 15 28.77 20.56 -5.76
N GLU A 16 29.08 21.31 -6.83
CA GLU A 16 29.53 20.74 -8.10
C GLU A 16 30.84 19.94 -7.94
N LYS A 17 31.81 20.46 -7.18
CA LYS A 17 33.05 19.71 -6.84
C LYS A 17 32.83 18.45 -5.99
N ARG A 18 31.69 18.32 -5.31
CA ARG A 18 31.33 17.12 -4.52
C ARG A 18 30.54 16.10 -5.34
N LEU A 19 29.85 16.54 -6.39
CA LEU A 19 29.08 15.68 -7.29
C LEU A 19 29.98 14.99 -8.34
N ASP A 20 31.11 15.59 -8.72
CA ASP A 20 32.13 14.96 -9.60
C ASP A 20 32.97 13.85 -8.93
N ARG A 21 32.64 13.48 -7.68
CA ARG A 21 33.23 12.33 -7.00
C ARG A 21 32.13 11.37 -6.59
N GLU A 22 31.68 10.59 -7.56
CA GLU A 22 30.95 9.36 -7.25
C GLU A 22 31.84 8.47 -6.37
N PRO A 23 31.36 7.92 -5.25
CA PRO A 23 32.11 6.91 -4.54
C PRO A 23 32.16 5.65 -5.41
N GLU A 24 33.36 5.25 -5.85
CA GLU A 24 33.55 3.94 -6.48
C GLU A 24 33.03 2.87 -5.53
N VAL A 25 31.95 2.20 -5.95
CA VAL A 25 31.38 1.08 -5.19
C VAL A 25 32.40 -0.06 -5.25
N ASN A 26 33.15 -0.24 -4.18
CA ASN A 26 34.12 -1.32 -4.05
C ASN A 26 33.38 -2.66 -3.91
N SER A 27 33.06 -3.28 -5.04
CA SER A 27 32.38 -4.57 -5.17
C SER A 27 33.11 -5.71 -4.42
N LEU A 28 34.41 -5.56 -4.18
CA LEU A 28 35.19 -6.50 -3.38
C LEU A 28 34.85 -6.41 -1.88
N ALA A 29 34.68 -5.20 -1.34
CA ALA A 29 34.30 -4.98 0.06
C ALA A 29 32.87 -5.47 0.34
N PHE A 30 31.96 -5.30 -0.62
CA PHE A 30 30.59 -5.79 -0.52
C PHE A 30 30.52 -7.33 -0.56
N SER A 31 31.35 -7.98 -1.38
CA SER A 31 31.39 -9.45 -1.49
C SER A 31 31.98 -10.11 -0.23
N GLN A 32 33.00 -9.48 0.38
CA GLN A 32 33.63 -10.00 1.61
C GLN A 32 32.72 -9.91 2.84
N MET A 33 31.78 -8.94 2.87
CA MET A 33 30.82 -8.80 3.97
C MET A 33 29.81 -9.97 3.98
N PHE A 34 29.39 -10.46 2.81
CA PHE A 34 28.49 -11.62 2.71
C PHE A 34 29.18 -12.96 2.99
N GLU A 35 30.46 -13.11 2.65
CA GLU A 35 31.21 -14.32 3.01
C GLU A 35 31.46 -14.45 4.53
N GLN A 36 31.54 -13.34 5.27
CA GLN A 36 31.69 -13.37 6.73
C GLN A 36 30.41 -13.77 7.46
N VAL A 37 29.23 -13.40 6.94
CA VAL A 37 27.93 -13.79 7.52
C VAL A 37 27.67 -15.29 7.37
N ASN A 38 28.14 -15.91 6.29
CA ASN A 38 27.99 -17.35 6.05
C ASN A 38 28.94 -18.25 6.87
N LYS A 39 29.89 -17.67 7.63
CA LYS A 39 30.88 -18.43 8.43
C LYS A 39 30.71 -18.30 9.95
N ALA A 40 29.75 -17.51 10.43
CA ALA A 40 29.48 -17.39 11.86
C ALA A 40 28.59 -18.56 12.34
N PRO A 41 28.99 -19.33 13.37
CA PRO A 41 28.11 -20.34 13.97
C PRO A 41 26.94 -19.65 14.69
N MET A 42 25.70 -20.09 14.42
CA MET A 42 24.53 -19.54 15.12
C MET A 42 24.60 -19.81 16.64
N PRO A 43 24.16 -18.86 17.49
CA PRO A 43 24.02 -19.07 18.93
C PRO A 43 23.05 -20.22 19.22
N LYS A 44 23.42 -21.11 20.16
CA LYS A 44 22.67 -22.32 20.55
C LYS A 44 21.22 -22.09 21.04
N ALA A 45 20.77 -20.84 21.20
CA ALA A 45 19.40 -20.51 21.58
C ALA A 45 18.37 -20.69 20.44
N LEU A 46 18.81 -20.87 19.19
CA LEU A 46 17.95 -21.07 18.01
C LEU A 46 17.87 -22.53 17.54
N ALA A 47 18.40 -23.48 18.32
CA ALA A 47 18.52 -24.90 17.93
C ALA A 47 17.40 -25.80 18.47
N GLN A 48 16.29 -25.24 18.98
CA GLN A 48 15.11 -26.02 19.35
C GLN A 48 13.99 -25.78 18.33
N PRO A 49 13.31 -26.84 17.82
CA PRO A 49 12.13 -26.67 17.01
C PRO A 49 11.05 -26.06 17.90
N GLN A 50 10.80 -24.77 17.73
CA GLN A 50 9.63 -24.12 18.34
C GLN A 50 8.40 -24.73 17.66
N ALA A 51 7.51 -25.30 18.47
CA ALA A 51 6.19 -25.72 18.01
C ALA A 51 5.50 -24.53 17.31
N PRO A 52 4.72 -24.76 16.24
CA PRO A 52 4.07 -23.69 15.52
C PRO A 52 3.18 -22.90 16.48
N ILE A 53 3.39 -21.59 16.55
CA ILE A 53 2.54 -20.67 17.29
C ILE A 53 1.17 -20.68 16.60
N ASN A 54 0.15 -21.19 17.29
CA ASN A 54 -1.22 -21.17 16.80
C ASN A 54 -1.82 -19.79 17.08
N LEU A 55 -2.10 -19.01 16.04
CA LEU A 55 -2.61 -17.63 16.16
C LEU A 55 -3.96 -17.54 16.90
N ASN A 56 -4.67 -18.66 17.07
CA ASN A 56 -5.94 -18.72 17.81
C ASN A 56 -5.77 -18.68 19.34
N ASP A 57 -4.55 -18.90 19.86
CA ASP A 57 -4.30 -18.96 21.31
C ASP A 57 -3.88 -17.60 21.90
N ILE A 58 -3.73 -16.55 21.09
CA ILE A 58 -3.43 -15.21 21.57
C ILE A 58 -4.73 -14.45 21.86
N GLN A 59 -5.44 -14.86 22.91
CA GLN A 59 -6.52 -14.06 23.46
C GLN A 59 -5.94 -12.94 24.33
N GLY A 60 -6.16 -11.68 23.93
CA GLY A 60 -5.99 -10.53 24.80
C GLY A 60 -4.74 -9.70 24.59
N VAL A 61 -4.22 -9.56 23.36
CA VAL A 61 -3.22 -8.51 23.16
C VAL A 61 -3.89 -7.15 23.23
N ASN A 62 -3.58 -6.43 24.31
CA ASN A 62 -4.01 -5.07 24.53
C ASN A 62 -3.52 -4.20 23.34
N PRO A 63 -4.42 -3.54 22.58
CA PRO A 63 -4.06 -2.69 21.44
C PRO A 63 -3.04 -1.60 21.80
N GLN A 64 -3.04 -1.15 23.06
CA GLN A 64 -2.09 -0.16 23.55
C GLN A 64 -0.67 -0.70 23.72
N LEU A 65 -0.50 -1.99 24.04
CA LEU A 65 0.83 -2.60 24.14
C LEU A 65 1.46 -2.80 22.75
N TRP A 66 0.64 -3.13 21.73
CA TRP A 66 1.08 -3.22 20.34
C TRP A 66 1.54 -1.87 19.79
N SER A 67 0.79 -0.80 20.06
CA SER A 67 1.13 0.56 19.64
C SER A 67 2.50 1.02 20.18
N LEU A 68 2.84 0.63 21.41
CA LEU A 68 4.12 0.95 22.03
C LEU A 68 5.30 0.20 21.39
N MET A 69 5.11 -1.05 20.95
CA MET A 69 6.18 -1.87 20.35
C MET A 69 6.55 -1.46 18.91
N ASN A 70 5.61 -0.91 18.15
CA ASN A 70 5.84 -0.42 16.77
C ASN A 70 6.23 1.07 16.70
N SER A 71 6.30 1.77 17.84
CA SER A 71 6.50 3.23 17.92
C SER A 71 7.89 3.74 17.52
N GLN A 72 8.86 2.86 17.27
CA GLN A 72 10.27 3.28 17.16
C GLN A 72 10.80 3.51 15.74
N ASN A 73 10.05 3.26 14.65
CA ASN A 73 10.58 3.64 13.32
C ASN A 73 9.63 3.76 12.12
N THR A 74 8.31 3.69 12.27
CA THR A 74 7.37 3.77 11.13
C THR A 74 6.12 4.55 11.54
N GLY A 75 5.66 5.46 10.68
CA GLY A 75 4.48 6.29 10.92
C GLY A 75 3.34 5.47 11.54
N VAL A 76 2.87 5.93 12.70
CA VAL A 76 1.86 5.23 13.51
C VAL A 76 0.61 5.04 12.67
N ILE A 77 0.21 3.78 12.44
CA ILE A 77 -1.10 3.48 11.86
C ILE A 77 -2.14 3.86 12.91
N ASP A 78 -2.93 4.88 12.62
CA ASP A 78 -4.05 5.27 13.48
C ASP A 78 -5.12 4.16 13.44
N PRO A 79 -5.42 3.49 14.58
CA PRO A 79 -6.43 2.45 14.66
C PRO A 79 -7.82 2.92 14.22
N SER A 80 -8.09 4.23 14.19
CA SER A 80 -9.34 4.80 13.67
C SER A 80 -9.55 4.54 12.17
N ASN A 81 -8.50 4.13 11.45
CA ASN A 81 -8.61 3.74 10.05
C ASN A 81 -9.07 2.29 9.86
N PHE A 82 -9.21 1.50 10.92
CA PHE A 82 -9.69 0.13 10.87
C PHE A 82 -11.20 0.07 11.10
N GLY A 83 -11.92 -0.48 10.14
CA GLY A 83 -13.34 -0.79 10.23
C GLY A 83 -13.60 -2.22 10.71
N SER A 84 -14.87 -2.52 10.96
CA SER A 84 -15.32 -3.84 11.37
C SER A 84 -15.09 -4.92 10.31
N ALA A 85 -14.74 -6.14 10.74
CA ALA A 85 -14.57 -7.29 9.85
C ALA A 85 -15.90 -7.70 9.19
N LYS A 86 -15.81 -8.23 7.96
CA LYS A 86 -16.96 -8.68 7.18
C LYS A 86 -16.75 -10.11 6.66
N ALA A 87 -17.81 -10.91 6.72
CA ALA A 87 -17.83 -12.23 6.12
C ALA A 87 -17.93 -12.18 4.58
N GLY A 88 -17.42 -13.22 3.92
CA GLY A 88 -17.45 -13.38 2.45
C GLY A 88 -16.18 -12.92 1.73
N GLU A 89 -16.22 -12.96 0.40
CA GLU A 89 -15.11 -12.56 -0.47
C GLU A 89 -15.36 -11.18 -1.11
N MET A 90 -14.29 -10.46 -1.43
CA MET A 90 -14.33 -9.07 -1.93
C MET A 90 -14.91 -8.94 -3.36
N GLY A 91 -15.12 -10.02 -4.10
CA GLY A 91 -15.88 -10.01 -5.36
C GLY A 91 -15.32 -9.11 -6.48
N VAL A 92 -14.07 -8.65 -6.40
CA VAL A 92 -13.44 -7.82 -7.43
C VAL A 92 -13.31 -8.64 -8.71
N LYS A 93 -13.85 -8.12 -9.82
CA LYS A 93 -13.69 -8.68 -11.16
C LYS A 93 -12.57 -7.93 -11.88
N PRO A 94 -11.47 -8.60 -12.26
CA PRO A 94 -10.42 -7.98 -13.04
C PRO A 94 -10.93 -7.42 -14.37
N LEU A 95 -10.43 -6.25 -14.76
CA LEU A 95 -10.74 -5.58 -16.02
C LEU A 95 -9.43 -5.20 -16.69
N ALA A 96 -9.32 -5.43 -18.00
CA ALA A 96 -8.20 -4.93 -18.79
C ALA A 96 -8.39 -3.45 -19.11
N GLN A 97 -7.30 -2.67 -19.06
CA GLN A 97 -7.29 -1.27 -19.47
C GLN A 97 -7.45 -1.15 -20.98
N ASN A 98 -8.24 -0.17 -21.43
CA ASN A 98 -8.47 0.03 -22.86
C ASN A 98 -7.34 0.79 -23.56
N THR A 99 -6.51 1.52 -22.81
CA THR A 99 -5.40 2.31 -23.35
C THR A 99 -4.15 2.14 -22.50
N SER A 100 -2.97 2.46 -23.04
CA SER A 100 -1.69 2.31 -22.31
C SER A 100 -1.50 3.27 -21.13
N VAL A 101 -2.48 4.14 -20.84
CA VAL A 101 -2.42 5.14 -19.76
C VAL A 101 -3.59 5.04 -18.78
N SER A 102 -4.54 4.13 -18.99
CA SER A 102 -5.77 4.07 -18.21
C SER A 102 -5.76 3.11 -17.02
N CYS A 103 -4.59 2.58 -16.62
CA CYS A 103 -4.46 1.64 -15.50
C CYS A 103 -5.03 2.19 -14.18
N GLY A 104 -4.89 3.50 -13.93
CA GLY A 104 -5.49 4.18 -12.78
C GLY A 104 -7.01 4.16 -12.81
N GLN A 105 -7.61 4.57 -13.92
CA GLN A 105 -9.06 4.57 -14.11
C GLN A 105 -9.65 3.16 -14.09
N THR A 106 -8.96 2.17 -14.68
CA THR A 106 -9.38 0.77 -14.63
C THR A 106 -9.35 0.24 -13.20
N SER A 107 -8.31 0.55 -12.42
CA SER A 107 -8.23 0.18 -11.00
C SER A 107 -9.36 0.80 -10.17
N VAL A 108 -9.67 2.08 -10.40
CA VAL A 108 -10.82 2.75 -9.78
C VAL A 108 -12.14 2.06 -10.15
N ALA A 109 -12.35 1.74 -11.43
CA ALA A 109 -13.56 1.07 -11.88
C ALA A 109 -13.73 -0.31 -11.21
N MET A 110 -12.67 -1.12 -11.14
CA MET A 110 -12.70 -2.41 -10.44
C MET A 110 -13.09 -2.27 -8.96
N ALA A 111 -12.48 -1.30 -8.26
CA ALA A 111 -12.77 -1.05 -6.85
C ALA A 111 -14.22 -0.57 -6.63
N VAL A 112 -14.71 0.37 -7.44
CA VAL A 112 -16.08 0.88 -7.38
C VAL A 112 -17.09 -0.24 -7.64
N ASN A 113 -16.88 -1.04 -8.69
CA ASN A 113 -17.78 -2.13 -9.06
C ASN A 113 -17.91 -3.15 -7.93
N ALA A 114 -16.80 -3.50 -7.28
CA ALA A 114 -16.79 -4.41 -6.14
C ALA A 114 -17.57 -3.88 -4.93
N LEU A 115 -17.45 -2.58 -4.62
CA LEU A 115 -18.09 -1.99 -3.45
C LEU A 115 -19.55 -1.60 -3.66
N THR A 116 -19.94 -1.29 -4.89
CA THR A 116 -21.24 -0.68 -5.21
C THR A 116 -22.15 -1.57 -6.06
N GLY A 117 -21.61 -2.63 -6.67
CA GLY A 117 -22.33 -3.48 -7.62
C GLY A 117 -22.54 -2.84 -9.00
N GLN A 118 -21.91 -1.69 -9.26
CA GLN A 118 -21.91 -1.07 -10.58
C GLN A 118 -21.09 -1.88 -11.59
N ASN A 119 -21.11 -1.45 -12.86
CA ASN A 119 -20.35 -2.05 -13.95
C ASN A 119 -19.65 -0.97 -14.79
N LEU A 120 -18.87 -0.14 -14.12
CA LEU A 120 -18.05 0.92 -14.73
C LEU A 120 -16.82 0.35 -15.42
N THR A 121 -16.33 1.09 -16.39
CA THR A 121 -15.07 0.88 -17.11
C THR A 121 -14.14 2.08 -16.91
N ASP A 122 -12.91 1.98 -17.39
CA ASP A 122 -11.99 3.11 -17.42
C ASP A 122 -12.48 4.29 -18.26
N TYR A 123 -13.25 4.05 -19.33
CA TYR A 123 -13.90 5.12 -20.09
C TYR A 123 -14.91 5.90 -19.25
N ASP A 124 -15.72 5.22 -18.44
CA ASP A 124 -16.72 5.89 -17.59
C ASP A 124 -16.04 6.79 -16.56
N ILE A 125 -14.97 6.30 -15.94
CA ILE A 125 -14.16 7.07 -15.00
C ILE A 125 -13.47 8.24 -15.70
N ASN A 126 -12.79 7.99 -16.82
CA ASN A 126 -12.04 9.01 -17.54
C ASN A 126 -12.95 10.14 -18.07
N ASN A 127 -14.10 9.80 -18.64
CA ASN A 127 -15.03 10.78 -19.21
C ASN A 127 -15.60 11.73 -18.15
N LYS A 128 -15.74 11.28 -16.90
CA LYS A 128 -16.35 12.04 -15.82
C LYS A 128 -15.33 12.73 -14.90
N TYR A 129 -14.18 12.10 -14.67
CA TYR A 129 -13.21 12.51 -13.65
C TYR A 129 -11.78 12.67 -14.20
N GLY A 130 -11.50 12.21 -15.42
CA GLY A 130 -10.13 12.19 -15.95
C GLY A 130 -9.18 11.40 -15.06
N PHE A 131 -8.12 12.05 -14.59
CA PHE A 131 -7.10 11.48 -13.69
C PHE A 131 -7.34 11.79 -12.20
N GLU A 132 -8.48 12.39 -11.83
CA GLU A 132 -8.82 12.67 -10.43
C GLU A 132 -9.33 11.38 -9.72
N LEU A 133 -8.45 10.39 -9.58
CA LEU A 133 -8.80 9.04 -9.14
C LEU A 133 -9.47 9.00 -7.74
N LEU A 134 -8.93 9.76 -6.78
CA LEU A 134 -9.51 9.82 -5.43
C LEU A 134 -10.88 10.51 -5.40
N ASN A 135 -11.09 11.52 -6.26
CA ASN A 135 -12.38 12.18 -6.44
C ASN A 135 -13.41 11.20 -7.04
N ALA A 136 -13.00 10.44 -8.06
CA ALA A 136 -13.84 9.41 -8.67
C ALA A 136 -14.29 8.34 -7.65
N LEU A 137 -13.34 7.82 -6.86
CA LEU A 137 -13.63 6.83 -5.81
C LEU A 137 -14.66 7.35 -4.80
N ASN A 138 -14.48 8.58 -4.31
CA ASN A 138 -15.38 9.19 -3.33
C ASN A 138 -16.76 9.51 -3.93
N SER A 139 -16.78 10.06 -5.14
CA SER A 139 -18.02 10.41 -5.83
C SER A 139 -18.87 9.17 -6.12
N GLU A 140 -18.27 8.07 -6.57
CA GLU A 140 -18.98 6.85 -6.93
C GLU A 140 -19.32 5.94 -5.73
N CYS A 141 -18.53 5.98 -4.64
CA CYS A 141 -18.76 5.09 -3.49
C CYS A 141 -19.51 5.72 -2.32
N SER A 142 -19.64 7.06 -2.25
CA SER A 142 -20.26 7.75 -1.11
C SER A 142 -21.66 7.24 -0.76
N LYS A 143 -22.52 7.04 -1.77
CA LYS A 143 -23.89 6.52 -1.60
C LYS A 143 -23.92 5.07 -1.10
N ALA A 144 -22.87 4.31 -1.35
CA ALA A 144 -22.71 2.95 -0.84
C ALA A 144 -22.08 2.92 0.58
N GLY A 145 -21.86 4.10 1.18
CA GLY A 145 -21.35 4.22 2.54
C GLY A 145 -19.84 4.02 2.63
N TYR A 146 -19.07 4.48 1.65
CA TYR A 146 -17.61 4.47 1.73
C TYR A 146 -17.02 5.86 1.46
N ASN A 147 -15.97 6.18 2.22
CA ASN A 147 -15.10 7.33 2.00
C ASN A 147 -13.68 6.82 1.77
N TRP A 148 -13.05 7.24 0.69
CA TRP A 148 -11.71 6.84 0.29
C TRP A 148 -10.68 7.86 0.75
N LYS A 149 -9.57 7.37 1.29
CA LYS A 149 -8.44 8.17 1.78
C LYS A 149 -7.18 7.85 1.00
N ASP A 150 -6.29 8.83 0.96
CA ASP A 150 -4.89 8.63 0.59
C ASP A 150 -4.05 8.35 1.84
N GLY A 151 -3.43 7.17 1.89
CA GLY A 151 -2.53 6.73 2.93
C GLY A 151 -1.07 7.14 2.73
N GLY A 152 -0.75 7.85 1.66
CA GLY A 152 0.61 8.19 1.26
C GLY A 152 1.33 6.99 0.63
N ASP A 153 2.65 6.98 0.72
CA ASP A 153 3.49 6.02 0.01
C ASP A 153 3.40 4.60 0.59
N LEU A 154 3.41 3.61 -0.31
CA LEU A 154 3.55 2.21 0.08
C LEU A 154 4.92 1.98 0.73
N ASN A 155 4.92 1.46 1.94
CA ASN A 155 6.11 1.09 2.68
C ASN A 155 5.84 -0.06 3.66
N ALA A 156 6.87 -0.51 4.38
CA ALA A 156 6.74 -1.62 5.33
C ALA A 156 5.66 -1.40 6.41
N GLY A 157 5.40 -0.15 6.81
CA GLY A 157 4.34 0.22 7.76
C GLY A 157 2.94 0.20 7.17
N SER A 158 2.76 0.13 5.85
CA SER A 158 1.43 0.13 5.22
C SER A 158 0.72 -1.22 5.35
N TRP A 159 1.46 -2.31 5.56
CA TRP A 159 0.92 -3.67 5.36
C TRP A 159 -0.11 -4.10 6.39
N GLU A 160 -0.02 -3.64 7.64
CA GLU A 160 -1.05 -3.95 8.63
C GLU A 160 -2.40 -3.32 8.23
N LEU A 161 -2.39 -2.08 7.74
CA LEU A 161 -3.59 -1.44 7.19
C LEU A 161 -4.10 -2.19 5.95
N ILE A 162 -3.23 -2.51 5.01
CA ILE A 162 -3.62 -3.19 3.77
C ILE A 162 -4.22 -4.56 4.10
N ASP A 163 -3.56 -5.35 4.94
CA ASP A 163 -4.01 -6.67 5.37
C ASP A 163 -5.38 -6.59 6.04
N HIS A 164 -5.60 -5.60 6.92
CA HIS A 164 -6.88 -5.38 7.56
C HIS A 164 -7.97 -5.02 6.54
N LYS A 165 -7.70 -4.09 5.62
CA LYS A 165 -8.66 -3.66 4.58
C LYS A 165 -9.07 -4.81 3.69
N VAL A 166 -8.09 -5.53 3.12
CA VAL A 166 -8.41 -6.54 2.12
C VAL A 166 -8.91 -7.85 2.72
N ASN A 167 -8.38 -8.27 3.87
CA ASN A 167 -8.74 -9.55 4.46
C ASN A 167 -9.85 -9.46 5.51
N GLN A 168 -9.95 -8.36 6.26
CA GLN A 168 -10.97 -8.23 7.32
C GLN A 168 -12.18 -7.43 6.83
N GLU A 169 -11.98 -6.21 6.37
CA GLU A 169 -13.08 -5.34 5.93
C GLU A 169 -13.67 -5.72 4.57
N LYS A 170 -12.92 -6.53 3.80
CA LYS A 170 -13.22 -6.91 2.41
C LYS A 170 -13.40 -5.67 1.53
N THR A 171 -12.47 -4.73 1.64
CA THR A 171 -12.38 -3.53 0.80
C THR A 171 -11.09 -3.54 -0.02
N PRO A 172 -11.14 -3.21 -1.32
CA PRO A 172 -9.93 -3.19 -2.15
C PRO A 172 -9.03 -2.02 -1.79
N VAL A 173 -7.73 -2.19 -2.05
CA VAL A 173 -6.73 -1.13 -1.90
C VAL A 173 -6.09 -0.87 -3.26
N ILE A 174 -5.95 0.39 -3.66
CA ILE A 174 -5.30 0.76 -4.92
C ILE A 174 -3.93 1.34 -4.61
N VAL A 175 -2.90 0.90 -5.33
CA VAL A 175 -1.53 1.35 -5.14
C VAL A 175 -0.87 1.74 -6.46
N ALA A 176 -0.01 2.75 -6.41
CA ALA A 176 0.87 3.12 -7.51
C ALA A 176 2.24 2.47 -7.34
N LEU A 177 2.75 1.86 -8.42
CA LEU A 177 4.00 1.13 -8.47
C LEU A 177 4.78 1.48 -9.74
N ASN A 178 6.05 1.09 -9.80
CA ASN A 178 6.86 1.21 -11.01
C ASN A 178 7.91 0.10 -11.07
N GLY A 179 8.79 0.18 -12.06
CA GLY A 179 9.96 -0.68 -12.20
C GLY A 179 9.69 -1.95 -13.01
N PRO A 180 10.73 -2.76 -13.23
CA PRO A 180 10.73 -3.82 -14.24
C PRO A 180 9.67 -4.90 -14.04
N GLU A 181 9.19 -5.11 -12.82
CA GLU A 181 8.14 -6.10 -12.52
C GLU A 181 6.73 -5.57 -12.80
N PHE A 182 6.47 -4.30 -12.50
CA PHE A 182 5.12 -3.72 -12.54
C PHE A 182 4.89 -2.81 -13.75
N SER A 183 5.91 -2.07 -14.15
CA SER A 183 5.93 -1.23 -15.35
C SER A 183 7.29 -1.31 -16.03
N PRO A 184 7.55 -2.33 -16.87
CA PRO A 184 8.80 -2.45 -17.63
C PRO A 184 9.15 -1.21 -18.47
N SER A 185 8.13 -0.43 -18.84
CA SER A 185 8.27 0.82 -19.58
C SER A 185 8.75 2.01 -18.75
N GLY A 186 8.73 1.90 -17.41
CA GLY A 186 9.06 3.00 -16.49
C GLY A 186 7.98 4.07 -16.35
N ARG A 187 6.85 3.96 -17.06
CA ARG A 187 5.74 4.93 -17.03
C ARG A 187 4.91 4.89 -15.75
N GLY A 188 5.24 3.99 -14.84
CA GLY A 188 4.40 3.67 -13.69
C GLY A 188 3.27 2.70 -14.04
N HIS A 189 2.68 2.09 -13.02
CA HIS A 189 1.55 1.20 -13.10
C HIS A 189 0.71 1.29 -11.83
N ILE A 190 -0.61 1.32 -11.97
CA ILE A 190 -1.55 1.38 -10.84
C ILE A 190 -2.34 0.08 -10.82
N VAL A 191 -2.36 -0.58 -9.67
CA VAL A 191 -2.99 -1.90 -9.49
C VAL A 191 -3.93 -1.91 -8.30
N THR A 192 -4.85 -2.88 -8.26
CA THR A 192 -5.76 -3.08 -7.13
C THR A 192 -5.38 -4.33 -6.34
N ILE A 193 -5.01 -4.18 -5.08
CA ILE A 193 -4.78 -5.28 -4.14
C ILE A 193 -6.14 -5.80 -3.65
N VAL A 194 -6.34 -7.11 -3.73
CA VAL A 194 -7.61 -7.76 -3.39
C VAL A 194 -7.49 -8.80 -2.27
N LYS A 195 -6.29 -9.29 -1.99
CA LYS A 195 -6.02 -10.26 -0.92
C LYS A 195 -4.55 -10.25 -0.54
N THR A 196 -4.25 -10.53 0.73
CA THR A 196 -2.88 -10.82 1.18
C THR A 196 -2.85 -12.07 2.04
N GLU A 197 -1.80 -12.87 1.90
CA GLU A 197 -1.57 -14.09 2.66
C GLU A 197 -0.08 -14.21 3.02
N GLY A 198 0.26 -13.86 4.26
CA GLY A 198 1.66 -13.75 4.66
C GLY A 198 2.39 -12.68 3.84
N ASP A 199 3.40 -13.11 3.08
CA ASP A 199 4.15 -12.25 2.14
C ASP A 199 3.50 -12.18 0.75
N THR A 200 2.57 -13.08 0.42
CA THR A 200 1.92 -13.10 -0.89
C THR A 200 0.85 -12.00 -0.98
N VAL A 201 0.88 -11.25 -2.08
CA VAL A 201 -0.11 -10.22 -2.41
C VAL A 201 -0.80 -10.63 -3.71
N THR A 202 -2.13 -10.69 -3.71
CA THR A 202 -2.93 -10.89 -4.92
C THR A 202 -3.44 -9.55 -5.42
N ILE A 203 -3.17 -9.24 -6.68
CA ILE A 203 -3.58 -8.02 -7.35
C ILE A 203 -4.48 -8.33 -8.54
N ALA A 204 -5.48 -7.48 -8.77
CA ALA A 204 -6.16 -7.36 -10.06
C ALA A 204 -5.35 -6.37 -10.91
N ASP A 205 -4.76 -6.88 -11.98
CA ASP A 205 -3.81 -6.15 -12.82
C ASP A 205 -4.51 -5.62 -14.08
N PRO A 206 -4.65 -4.30 -14.25
CA PRO A 206 -5.32 -3.73 -15.40
C PRO A 206 -4.53 -3.90 -16.71
N ALA A 207 -3.23 -4.20 -16.67
CA ALA A 207 -2.46 -4.42 -17.90
C ALA A 207 -2.88 -5.72 -18.60
N THR A 208 -3.32 -6.73 -17.85
CA THR A 208 -3.76 -8.02 -18.39
C THR A 208 -5.26 -8.24 -18.25
N GLY A 209 -5.91 -7.58 -17.30
CA GLY A 209 -7.29 -7.87 -16.92
C GLY A 209 -7.43 -9.20 -16.18
N GLU A 210 -6.40 -9.61 -15.45
CA GLU A 210 -6.35 -10.88 -14.70
C GLU A 210 -5.94 -10.66 -13.24
N LEU A 211 -6.21 -11.66 -12.40
CA LEU A 211 -5.58 -11.75 -11.09
C LEU A 211 -4.19 -12.32 -11.23
N ARG A 212 -3.21 -11.72 -10.55
CA ARG A 212 -1.88 -12.34 -10.38
C ARG A 212 -1.35 -12.11 -8.97
N THR A 213 -0.32 -12.86 -8.64
CA THR A 213 0.37 -12.74 -7.35
C THR A 213 1.72 -12.05 -7.49
N THR A 214 2.13 -11.40 -6.41
CA THR A 214 3.47 -10.83 -6.17
C THR A 214 3.76 -10.92 -4.66
N THR A 215 4.82 -10.27 -4.18
CA THR A 215 5.19 -10.24 -2.76
C THR A 215 5.15 -8.84 -2.16
N LYS A 216 4.95 -8.74 -0.85
CA LYS A 216 5.07 -7.47 -0.11
C LYS A 216 6.45 -6.87 -0.30
N GLN A 217 7.49 -7.71 -0.29
CA GLN A 217 8.86 -7.29 -0.56
C GLN A 217 9.01 -6.66 -1.95
N ALA A 218 8.52 -7.32 -3.01
CA ALA A 218 8.60 -6.79 -4.38
C ALA A 218 7.95 -5.41 -4.47
N MET A 219 6.76 -5.25 -3.90
CA MET A 219 6.04 -3.97 -3.91
C MET A 219 6.73 -2.88 -3.07
N ASN A 220 7.32 -3.21 -1.91
CA ASN A 220 8.10 -2.25 -1.10
C ASN A 220 9.37 -1.77 -1.81
N THR A 221 10.00 -2.65 -2.60
CA THR A 221 11.24 -2.34 -3.33
C THR A 221 11.00 -1.75 -4.70
N ALA A 222 9.74 -1.67 -5.14
CA ALA A 222 9.39 -1.08 -6.41
C ALA A 222 9.84 0.39 -6.45
N PRO A 223 10.47 0.85 -7.54
CA PRO A 223 10.74 2.27 -7.74
C PRO A 223 9.46 3.10 -7.64
N GLN A 224 9.62 4.39 -7.34
CA GLN A 224 8.48 5.31 -7.28
C GLN A 224 7.80 5.44 -8.66
N HIS A 225 6.48 5.55 -8.63
CA HIS A 225 5.67 5.92 -9.78
C HIS A 225 6.04 7.35 -10.22
N PRO A 226 6.21 7.63 -11.53
CA PRO A 226 6.65 8.95 -12.00
C PRO A 226 5.74 10.10 -11.58
N ASP A 227 4.44 9.82 -11.50
CA ASP A 227 3.40 10.79 -11.10
C ASP A 227 3.14 10.83 -9.57
N GLY A 228 3.97 10.15 -8.78
CA GLY A 228 3.83 10.04 -7.33
C GLY A 228 3.24 8.71 -6.85
N ASN A 229 3.67 8.27 -5.68
CA ASN A 229 3.16 7.07 -5.03
C ASN A 229 1.91 7.39 -4.19
N PHE A 230 1.06 6.39 -4.01
CA PHE A 230 -0.09 6.47 -3.11
C PHE A 230 -0.58 5.07 -2.73
N VAL A 231 -1.34 5.03 -1.63
CA VAL A 231 -2.11 3.87 -1.17
C VAL A 231 -3.53 4.37 -0.89
N PHE A 232 -4.46 4.13 -1.80
CA PHE A 232 -5.86 4.47 -1.60
C PHE A 232 -6.61 3.32 -0.94
N TYR A 233 -7.32 3.64 0.13
CA TYR A 233 -8.14 2.68 0.88
C TYR A 233 -9.48 3.28 1.28
N ALA A 234 -10.49 2.41 1.40
CA ALA A 234 -11.84 2.80 1.80
C ALA A 234 -12.04 2.69 3.32
N ASN A 235 -12.69 3.68 3.89
CA ASN A 235 -13.34 3.60 5.20
C ASN A 235 -14.84 3.48 5.01
N ARG A 236 -15.45 2.55 5.73
CA ARG A 236 -16.90 2.41 5.76
C ARG A 236 -17.48 3.54 6.62
N ILE A 237 -18.47 4.24 6.10
CA ILE A 237 -19.24 5.23 6.84
C ILE A 237 -20.26 4.42 7.63
N GLU A 238 -19.93 4.07 8.87
CA GLU A 238 -20.89 3.42 9.76
C GLU A 238 -22.04 4.40 10.00
N ALA A 239 -23.28 3.94 9.82
CA ALA A 239 -24.44 4.70 10.27
C ALA A 239 -24.28 4.92 11.79
N PRO A 240 -24.62 6.10 12.34
CA PRO A 240 -24.65 6.26 13.79
C PRO A 240 -25.52 5.13 14.34
N GLN A 241 -24.97 4.35 15.28
CA GLN A 241 -25.75 3.38 16.05
C GLN A 241 -26.94 4.17 16.61
N SER A 242 -28.13 3.93 16.06
CA SER A 242 -29.34 4.43 16.67
C SER A 242 -29.35 3.80 18.06
N ASP A 243 -29.21 4.62 19.10
CA ASP A 243 -29.29 4.18 20.48
C ASP A 243 -30.56 3.35 20.63
N VAL A 244 -30.40 2.03 20.69
CA VAL A 244 -31.44 1.13 21.17
C VAL A 244 -31.45 1.31 22.70
N TYR A 245 -31.86 2.50 23.15
CA TYR A 245 -32.29 2.69 24.52
C TYR A 245 -33.59 1.91 24.68
N MET A 246 -33.44 0.69 25.20
CA MET A 246 -34.31 0.06 26.19
C MET A 246 -35.75 0.58 26.20
N ALA A 247 -36.62 0.04 25.34
CA ALA A 247 -38.03 -0.06 25.69
C ALA A 247 -38.21 -1.30 26.58
N SER A 248 -37.81 -1.16 27.85
CA SER A 248 -38.30 -2.02 28.92
C SER A 248 -38.96 -1.14 29.99
N ALA A 249 -40.16 -1.55 30.38
CA ALA A 249 -41.06 -0.98 31.39
C ALA A 249 -41.86 0.27 30.96
N GLN A 250 -43.15 0.09 30.66
CA GLN A 250 -44.24 0.02 31.65
C GLN A 250 -45.46 -0.71 31.09
#